data_AF-A0A482VES4-F1
#
_entry.id   AF-A0A482VES4-F1
#
_cell.length_a   1.000
_cell.length_b   1.000
_cell.length_c   1.000
_cell.angle_alpha   90.00
_cell.angle_beta   90.00
_cell.angle_gamma   90.00
#
_symmetry.space_group_name_H-M   'P 1'
#
loop_
_entity.id
_entity.type
_entity.pdbx_description
1 polymer ?
#
loop_
_entity_poly.entity_id
_entity_poly.type
_entity_poly.pdbx_seq_one_letter_code
_entity_poly.pdbx_strand_id
1 'polypeptide(L)'
;MCRGYKDIKILFNYYGIKNVANRLFMNSTIIVKEDITHPPTLSLRMQRCRSKENPDTCEDFHSFSTKQYCRMIESESELWNPFFATIVPKWKCPLKKGLYKSINSTFDVTAFLLFPVDGWFWKVRGDMFDGETGKRIMCVIIEAQ
;
A
#
# COMPACT_ATOMS: atom_id res chain seq x y z
N MET A 1 12.33 0.28 7.86
CA MET A 1 12.17 1.75 7.85
C MET A 1 12.42 2.27 6.44
N CYS A 2 11.56 3.14 5.91
CA CYS A 2 11.76 3.83 4.63
C CYS A 2 12.80 4.98 4.70
N ARG A 3 13.86 4.84 5.51
CA ARG A 3 14.87 5.90 5.69
C ARG A 3 15.85 5.92 4.52
N GLY A 4 16.23 7.12 4.07
CA GLY A 4 17.35 7.33 3.13
C GLY A 4 16.99 7.65 1.67
N TYR A 5 15.71 7.77 1.31
CA TYR A 5 15.31 8.09 -0.07
C TYR A 5 15.08 9.61 -0.23
N LYS A 6 15.98 10.27 -0.97
CA LYS A 6 15.96 11.73 -1.20
C LYS A 6 14.91 12.16 -2.23
N ASP A 7 14.53 11.28 -3.16
CA ASP A 7 13.70 11.62 -4.33
C ASP A 7 12.29 11.00 -4.27
N ILE A 8 11.70 10.83 -3.08
CA ILE A 8 10.34 10.31 -2.94
C ILE A 8 9.34 11.34 -3.48
N LYS A 9 8.64 10.95 -4.55
CA LYS A 9 7.61 11.75 -5.25
C LYS A 9 6.21 11.57 -4.66
N ILE A 10 5.93 10.41 -4.07
CA ILE A 10 4.64 10.07 -3.46
C ILE A 10 4.84 9.87 -1.96
N LEU A 11 4.22 10.75 -1.16
CA LEU A 11 4.16 10.61 0.29
C LEU A 11 2.83 9.99 0.67
N PHE A 12 2.87 8.84 1.33
CA PHE A 12 1.68 8.13 1.78
C PHE A 12 1.64 8.13 3.31
N ASN A 13 0.65 8.82 3.88
CA ASN A 13 0.41 8.82 5.32
C ASN A 13 -0.92 8.13 5.59
N TYR A 14 -0.96 7.24 6.58
CA TYR A 14 -2.18 6.60 7.04
C TYR A 14 -2.39 6.81 8.54
N TYR A 15 -3.64 6.73 8.97
CA TYR A 15 -4.03 6.89 10.36
C TYR A 15 -5.40 6.25 10.63
N GLY A 16 -5.74 6.09 11.90
CA GLY A 16 -7.04 5.56 12.31
C GLY A 16 -7.27 4.12 11.84
N ILE A 17 -6.23 3.29 11.87
CA ILE A 17 -6.33 1.87 11.51
C ILE A 17 -7.31 1.17 12.46
N LYS A 18 -8.24 0.41 11.91
CA LYS A 18 -9.13 -0.50 12.65
C LYS A 18 -9.20 -1.85 11.95
N ASN A 19 -9.02 -2.92 12.70
CA ASN A 19 -9.24 -4.28 12.23
C ASN A 19 -10.63 -4.73 12.68
N VAL A 20 -11.48 -5.12 11.72
CA VAL A 20 -12.79 -5.69 12.00
C VAL A 20 -12.92 -6.98 11.20
N ALA A 21 -12.75 -8.10 11.89
CA ALA A 21 -12.61 -9.41 11.26
C ALA A 21 -11.55 -9.37 10.15
N ASN A 22 -11.96 -9.59 8.91
CA ASN A 22 -11.11 -9.76 7.74
C ASN A 22 -10.87 -8.46 6.95
N ARG A 23 -11.17 -7.32 7.57
CA ARG A 23 -11.15 -6.02 6.92
C ARG A 23 -10.31 -5.05 7.73
N LEU A 24 -9.32 -4.48 7.05
CA LEU A 24 -8.53 -3.37 7.54
C LEU A 24 -9.17 -2.08 7.06
N PHE A 25 -9.61 -1.25 8.01
CA PHE A 25 -10.08 0.10 7.74
C PHE A 25 -8.97 1.09 8.01
N MET A 26 -8.74 2.04 7.10
CA MET A 26 -7.83 3.15 7.36
C MET A 26 -8.24 4.43 6.66
N ASN A 27 -7.80 5.54 7.24
CA ASN A 27 -7.78 6.82 6.57
C ASN A 27 -6.38 7.06 6.01
N SER A 28 -6.29 7.73 4.87
CA SER A 28 -5.02 8.06 4.26
C SER A 28 -5.00 9.45 3.64
N THR A 29 -3.82 10.05 3.63
CA THR A 29 -3.48 11.26 2.90
C THR A 29 -2.29 10.95 2.02
N ILE A 30 -2.46 11.12 0.72
CA ILE A 30 -1.44 10.83 -0.29
C ILE A 30 -1.08 12.14 -0.98
N ILE A 31 0.20 12.49 -0.98
CA ILE A 31 0.72 13.69 -1.64
C ILE A 31 1.58 13.26 -2.81
N VAL A 32 1.15 13.61 -4.02
CA VAL A 32 1.93 13.43 -5.25
C VAL A 32 2.60 14.77 -5.56
N LYS A 33 3.93 14.83 -5.45
CA LYS A 33 4.71 16.08 -5.59
C LYS A 33 4.82 16.55 -7.03
N GLU A 34 4.78 15.63 -7.98
CA GLU A 34 4.87 15.88 -9.43
C GLU A 34 4.12 14.79 -10.21
N ASP A 35 3.72 15.10 -11.45
CA ASP A 35 3.01 14.17 -12.32
C ASP A 35 3.86 12.91 -12.59
N ILE A 36 3.25 11.73 -12.40
CA ILE A 36 3.83 10.43 -12.76
C ILE A 36 3.17 9.99 -14.06
N THR A 37 3.84 10.28 -15.17
CA THR A 37 3.33 10.07 -16.53
C THR A 37 3.51 8.63 -17.01
N HIS A 38 4.59 7.97 -16.59
CA HIS A 38 4.86 6.58 -16.93
C HIS A 38 4.24 5.61 -15.92
N PRO A 39 3.58 4.52 -16.37
CA PRO A 39 2.98 3.54 -15.46
C PRO A 39 3.99 3.00 -14.44
N PRO A 40 3.77 3.20 -13.13
CA PRO A 40 4.72 2.76 -12.13
C PRO A 40 4.63 1.24 -11.90
N THR A 41 5.72 0.67 -11.39
CA THR A 41 5.73 -0.71 -10.89
C THR A 41 5.46 -0.70 -9.40
N LEU A 42 4.52 -1.53 -8.93
CA LEU A 42 4.25 -1.75 -7.52
C LEU A 42 4.99 -3.00 -7.03
N SER A 43 5.57 -2.93 -5.84
CA SER A 43 6.10 -4.08 -5.10
C SER A 43 5.57 -4.06 -3.67
N LEU A 44 5.00 -5.17 -3.24
CA LEU A 44 4.54 -5.41 -1.89
C LEU A 44 5.37 -6.55 -1.29
N ARG A 45 5.88 -6.33 -0.07
CA ARG A 45 6.53 -7.37 0.75
C ARG A 45 5.81 -7.44 2.07
N MET A 46 5.27 -8.61 2.38
CA MET A 46 4.54 -8.88 3.60
C MET A 46 5.41 -9.72 4.52
N GLN A 47 5.50 -9.29 5.77
CA GLN A 47 6.17 -9.99 6.84
C GLN A 47 5.18 -10.19 7.98
N ARG A 48 5.33 -11.29 8.70
CA ARG A 48 4.58 -11.56 9.93
C ARG A 48 5.53 -11.75 11.08
N CYS A 49 5.17 -11.26 12.25
CA CYS A 49 6.00 -11.25 13.46
C CYS A 49 5.19 -11.82 14.61
N ARG A 50 5.84 -12.50 15.58
CA ARG A 50 5.12 -13.12 16.70
C ARG A 50 4.40 -12.09 17.59
N SER A 51 4.99 -10.92 17.74
CA SER A 51 4.36 -9.77 18.38
C SER A 51 5.01 -8.48 17.87
N LYS A 52 4.38 -7.34 18.13
CA LYS A 52 4.89 -6.02 17.76
C LYS A 52 6.21 -5.68 18.48
N GLU A 53 6.35 -6.16 19.70
CA GLU A 53 7.48 -5.93 20.60
C GLU A 53 8.72 -6.72 20.21
N ASN A 54 8.57 -7.74 19.35
CA ASN A 54 9.65 -8.63 18.91
C ASN A 54 9.88 -8.53 17.39
N PRO A 55 10.33 -7.37 16.86
CA PRO A 55 10.51 -7.16 15.44
C PRO A 55 11.57 -8.07 14.81
N ASP A 56 12.47 -8.64 15.62
CA ASP A 56 13.48 -9.60 15.15
C ASP A 56 12.88 -10.98 14.82
N THR A 57 11.62 -11.22 15.22
CA THR A 57 10.89 -12.46 14.90
C THR A 57 10.11 -12.37 13.59
N CYS A 58 10.22 -11.26 12.86
CA CYS A 58 9.51 -11.08 11.61
C CYS A 58 10.09 -11.99 10.51
N GLU A 59 9.24 -12.85 9.95
CA GLU A 59 9.59 -13.70 8.81
C GLU A 59 8.90 -13.21 7.54
N ASP A 60 9.58 -13.39 6.40
CA ASP A 60 8.97 -13.12 5.10
C ASP A 60 7.86 -14.13 4.84
N PHE A 61 6.70 -13.61 4.48
CA PHE A 61 5.51 -14.42 4.28
C PHE A 61 5.14 -14.49 2.80
N HIS A 62 5.05 -13.34 2.15
CA HIS A 62 4.72 -13.26 0.72
C HIS A 62 5.25 -11.97 0.11
N SER A 63 5.50 -12.00 -1.20
CA SER A 63 5.85 -10.82 -1.98
C SER A 63 5.12 -10.82 -3.30
N PHE A 64 4.58 -9.67 -3.66
CA PHE A 64 3.88 -9.43 -4.92
C PHE A 64 4.55 -8.27 -5.66
N SER A 65 4.68 -8.37 -6.98
CA SER A 65 5.10 -7.23 -7.80
C SER A 65 4.36 -7.21 -9.12
N THR A 66 3.94 -6.03 -9.56
CA THR A 66 3.22 -5.85 -10.82
C THR A 66 3.67 -4.59 -11.54
N LYS A 67 3.92 -4.73 -12.84
CA LYS A 67 4.11 -3.61 -13.77
C LYS A 67 2.77 -3.07 -14.31
N GLN A 68 1.67 -3.77 -14.03
CA GLN A 68 0.34 -3.44 -14.50
C GLN A 68 -0.46 -2.63 -13.47
N TYR A 69 0.23 -1.85 -12.62
CA TYR A 69 -0.40 -1.08 -11.54
C TYR A 69 -1.55 -0.19 -12.03
N CYS A 70 -1.37 0.50 -13.15
CA CYS A 70 -2.42 1.36 -13.71
C CYS A 70 -3.68 0.57 -14.11
N ARG A 71 -3.53 -0.62 -14.69
CA ARG A 71 -4.68 -1.49 -15.01
C ARG A 71 -5.35 -2.01 -13.74
N MET A 72 -4.53 -2.35 -12.73
CA MET A 72 -4.98 -2.87 -11.43
C MET A 72 -5.87 -1.86 -10.68
N ILE A 73 -5.53 -0.56 -10.71
CA ILE A 73 -6.34 0.48 -10.05
C ILE A 73 -7.60 0.89 -10.83
N GLU A 74 -7.63 0.59 -12.13
CA GLU A 74 -8.79 0.84 -13.01
C GLU A 74 -9.77 -0.33 -13.02
N SER A 75 -9.34 -1.53 -12.61
CA SER A 75 -10.18 -2.71 -12.57
C SER A 75 -11.19 -2.64 -11.43
N GLU A 76 -12.48 -2.68 -11.77
CA GLU A 76 -13.58 -2.67 -10.80
C GLU A 76 -13.79 -4.02 -10.10
N SER A 77 -13.16 -5.10 -10.57
CA SER A 77 -13.43 -6.47 -10.12
C SER A 77 -12.39 -7.06 -9.16
N GLU A 78 -11.42 -6.27 -8.70
CA GLU A 78 -10.29 -6.80 -7.91
C GLU A 78 -10.33 -6.42 -6.42
N LEU A 79 -9.67 -7.24 -5.59
CA LEU A 79 -9.66 -7.18 -4.11
C LEU A 79 -9.23 -5.82 -3.52
N TRP A 80 -8.50 -5.02 -4.29
CA TRP A 80 -7.99 -3.70 -3.93
C TRP A 80 -8.90 -2.54 -4.35
N ASN A 81 -9.97 -2.81 -5.12
CA ASN A 81 -10.93 -1.81 -5.56
C ASN A 81 -11.54 -1.00 -4.39
N PRO A 82 -11.94 -1.60 -3.24
CA PRO A 82 -12.52 -0.84 -2.13
C PRO A 82 -11.57 0.22 -1.54
N PHE A 83 -10.26 0.04 -1.65
CA PHE A 83 -9.30 1.06 -1.26
C PHE A 83 -9.32 2.23 -2.25
N PHE A 84 -9.03 1.95 -3.52
CA PHE A 84 -8.89 2.98 -4.56
C PHE A 84 -10.20 3.74 -4.83
N ALA A 85 -11.35 3.10 -4.64
CA ALA A 85 -12.67 3.72 -4.79
C ALA A 85 -12.92 4.89 -3.83
N THR A 86 -12.28 4.89 -2.66
CA THR A 86 -12.47 5.96 -1.64
C THR A 86 -11.55 7.16 -1.81
N ILE A 87 -10.59 7.09 -2.75
CA ILE A 87 -9.59 8.15 -2.92
C ILE A 87 -10.19 9.30 -3.72
N VAL A 88 -10.09 10.51 -3.16
CA VAL A 88 -10.54 11.78 -3.73
C VAL A 88 -9.37 12.77 -3.77
N PRO A 89 -9.06 13.40 -4.92
CA PRO A 89 -9.62 13.16 -6.26
C PRO A 89 -9.41 11.72 -6.77
N LYS A 90 -10.13 11.30 -7.81
CA LYS A 90 -10.07 9.91 -8.31
C LYS A 90 -8.62 9.49 -8.58
N TRP A 91 -8.18 8.39 -7.95
CA TRP A 91 -6.87 7.80 -8.17
C TRP A 91 -6.88 7.01 -9.49
N LYS A 92 -6.21 7.56 -10.51
CA LYS A 92 -6.13 6.96 -11.86
C LYS A 92 -4.81 7.35 -12.52
N CYS A 93 -4.36 6.54 -13.47
CA CYS A 93 -3.19 6.88 -14.26
C CYS A 93 -3.56 7.85 -15.41
N PRO A 94 -2.62 8.73 -15.84
CA PRO A 94 -1.37 9.07 -15.16
C PRO A 94 -1.63 9.74 -13.80
N LEU A 95 -0.79 9.46 -12.79
CA LEU A 95 -0.97 10.01 -11.45
C LEU A 95 -0.64 11.49 -11.47
N LYS A 96 -1.60 12.33 -11.12
CA LYS A 96 -1.42 13.79 -11.16
C LYS A 96 -0.86 14.31 -9.85
N LYS A 97 -0.06 15.38 -9.95
CA LYS A 97 0.36 16.16 -8.80
C LYS A 97 -0.87 16.62 -8.04
N GLY A 98 -0.86 16.41 -6.72
CA GLY A 98 -1.99 16.82 -5.89
C GLY A 98 -2.01 16.19 -4.51
N LEU A 99 -3.00 16.64 -3.75
CA LEU A 99 -3.38 16.08 -2.47
C LEU A 99 -4.57 15.17 -2.67
N TYR A 100 -4.42 13.92 -2.26
CA TYR A 100 -5.45 12.91 -2.29
C TYR A 100 -5.78 12.50 -0.87
N LYS A 101 -7.06 12.27 -0.61
CA LYS A 101 -7.55 11.80 0.68
C LYS A 101 -8.43 10.59 0.47
N SER A 102 -8.35 9.66 1.40
CA SER A 102 -9.25 8.53 1.45
C SER A 102 -9.68 8.33 2.90
N ILE A 103 -10.99 8.21 3.10
CA ILE A 103 -11.62 8.12 4.41
C ILE A 103 -12.36 6.79 4.48
N ASN A 104 -12.18 6.05 5.58
CA ASN A 104 -12.73 4.72 5.81
C ASN A 104 -12.47 3.76 4.65
N SER A 105 -11.29 3.85 4.03
CA SER A 105 -10.91 2.87 3.03
C SER A 105 -10.82 1.49 3.63
N THR A 106 -11.26 0.50 2.86
CA THR A 106 -11.25 -0.89 3.27
C THR A 106 -10.25 -1.65 2.43
N PHE A 107 -9.39 -2.43 3.08
CA PHE A 107 -8.65 -3.51 2.43
C PHE A 107 -9.26 -4.81 2.89
N ASP A 108 -9.76 -5.57 1.93
CA ASP A 108 -10.16 -6.94 2.18
C ASP A 108 -8.90 -7.80 2.26
N VAL A 109 -8.55 -8.22 3.47
CA VAL A 109 -7.40 -9.10 3.69
C VAL A 109 -7.77 -10.57 3.51
N THR A 110 -8.98 -10.89 3.00
CA THR A 110 -9.45 -12.26 2.76
C THR A 110 -8.54 -13.06 1.83
N ALA A 111 -7.91 -12.41 0.86
CA ALA A 111 -6.88 -13.08 0.05
C ALA A 111 -5.64 -13.50 0.85
N PHE A 112 -5.39 -12.83 1.99
CA PHE A 112 -4.35 -13.20 2.96
C PHE A 112 -4.85 -14.20 4.02
N LEU A 113 -6.17 -14.45 4.13
CA LEU A 113 -6.77 -15.42 5.07
C LEU A 113 -6.70 -16.88 4.60
N LEU A 114 -6.21 -17.17 3.39
CA LEU A 114 -5.76 -18.52 3.06
C LEU A 114 -4.64 -19.01 3.99
N PHE A 115 -4.14 -18.13 4.85
CA PHE A 115 -3.13 -18.36 5.85
C PHE A 115 -3.67 -17.94 7.22
N PRO A 116 -3.23 -18.57 8.32
CA PRO A 116 -3.67 -18.19 9.66
C PRO A 116 -3.16 -16.77 9.99
N VAL A 117 -4.02 -15.77 9.76
CA VAL A 117 -3.75 -14.35 10.04
C VAL A 117 -3.82 -14.07 11.54
N ASP A 118 -4.63 -14.85 12.26
CA ASP A 118 -4.81 -14.72 13.71
C ASP A 118 -3.52 -15.03 14.48
N GLY A 119 -3.22 -14.18 15.47
CA GLY A 119 -2.07 -14.34 16.36
C GLY A 119 -0.73 -13.80 15.83
N TRP A 120 -0.73 -13.14 14.67
CA TRP A 120 0.48 -12.55 14.08
C TRP A 120 0.37 -11.04 13.94
N PHE A 121 1.47 -10.35 14.24
CA PHE A 121 1.63 -8.94 13.90
C PHE A 121 2.13 -8.81 12.46
N TRP A 122 1.40 -8.08 11.62
CA TRP A 122 1.66 -7.95 10.20
C TRP A 122 2.37 -6.66 9.85
N LYS A 123 3.35 -6.78 8.96
CA LYS A 123 4.10 -5.66 8.41
C LYS A 123 4.14 -5.75 6.90
N VAL A 124 3.49 -4.81 6.23
CA VAL A 124 3.42 -4.73 4.78
C VAL A 124 4.24 -3.55 4.30
N ARG A 125 5.31 -3.81 3.57
CA ARG A 125 6.10 -2.79 2.88
C ARG A 125 5.60 -2.66 1.45
N GLY A 126 5.19 -1.46 1.06
CA GLY A 126 4.86 -1.11 -0.31
C GLY A 126 5.87 -0.14 -0.90
N ASP A 127 6.52 -0.52 -1.99
CA ASP A 127 7.38 0.34 -2.78
C ASP A 127 6.75 0.56 -4.17
N MET A 128 6.80 1.79 -4.68
CA MET A 128 6.52 2.08 -6.10
C MET A 128 7.77 2.60 -6.79
N PHE A 129 7.95 2.17 -8.03
CA PHE A 129 9.07 2.55 -8.90
C PHE A 129 8.54 3.23 -10.16
N ASP A 130 9.18 4.32 -10.54
CA ASP A 130 8.91 5.09 -11.75
C ASP A 130 9.09 4.21 -13.00
N GLY A 131 8.13 4.26 -13.93
CA GLY A 131 8.11 3.37 -15.10
C GLY A 131 9.20 3.66 -16.14
N GLU A 132 9.75 4.86 -16.15
CA GLU A 132 10.79 5.28 -17.09
C GLU A 132 12.19 5.16 -16.46
N THR A 133 12.35 5.74 -15.28
CA THR A 133 13.67 5.83 -14.64
C THR A 133 14.01 4.64 -13.74
N GLY A 134 13.02 3.82 -13.37
CA GLY A 134 13.17 2.75 -12.38
C GLY A 134 13.46 3.22 -10.96
N LYS A 135 13.51 4.53 -10.72
CA LYS A 135 13.77 5.10 -9.39
C LYS A 135 12.58 4.87 -8.48
N ARG A 136 12.85 4.63 -7.19
CA ARG A 136 11.79 4.50 -6.19
C ARG A 136 11.11 5.84 -5.93
N ILE A 137 9.80 5.89 -6.11
CA ILE A 137 8.97 7.10 -6.00
C ILE A 137 8.04 7.06 -4.79
N MET A 138 7.82 5.88 -4.19
CA MET A 138 7.06 5.72 -2.94
C MET A 138 7.71 4.63 -2.09
N CYS A 139 7.64 4.79 -0.77
CA CYS A 139 7.85 3.73 0.21
C CYS A 139 6.88 3.95 1.37
N VAL A 140 6.09 2.93 1.69
CA VAL A 140 5.18 2.91 2.85
C VAL A 140 5.38 1.59 3.59
N ILE A 141 5.28 1.63 4.91
CA ILE A 141 5.22 0.43 5.75
C ILE A 141 3.93 0.55 6.54
N ILE A 142 3.03 -0.40 6.35
CA ILE A 142 1.76 -0.49 7.06
C ILE A 142 1.89 -1.62 8.07
N GLU A 143 1.53 -1.34 9.31
CA GLU A 143 1.62 -2.27 10.44
C GLU A 143 0.22 -2.46 11.03
N ALA A 144 -0.18 -3.72 11.21
CA ALA A 144 -1.51 -4.10 11.70
C ALA A 144 -1.42 -5.36 12.58
N GLN A 145 -2.37 -5.52 13.49
CA GLN A 145 -2.45 -6.61 14.47
C GLN A 145 -3.78 -7.36 14.35
#